data_AF-A0A1Q9UVH9-F1
#
_entry.id   AF-A0A1Q9UVH9-F1
#
_cell.length_a   1.000
_cell.length_b   1.000
_cell.length_c   1.000
_cell.angle_alpha   90.00
_cell.angle_beta   90.00
_cell.angle_gamma   90.00
#
_symmetry.space_group_name_H-M   'P 1'
#
loop_
_entity.id
_entity.type
_entity.pdbx_description
1 polymer ?
#
loop_
_entity_poly.entity_id
_entity_poly.type
_entity_poly.pdbx_seq_one_letter_code
_entity_poly.pdbx_strand_id
1 'polypeptide(L)'
;MTEAAGTSARVKRRSEHSYRPTSVHAAEELKHRFPPRVVLVRWPATAASRATVLRRLAMPPLACEDAHTRQVQDLGVRAVLDWLAEFPGDS
;
A
#
# COMPACT_ATOMS: atom_id res chain seq x y z
N MET A 1 -20.15 -58.70 10.10
CA MET A 1 -19.62 -57.40 10.55
C MET A 1 -19.58 -56.51 9.34
N THR A 2 -20.50 -55.56 9.28
CA THR A 2 -20.90 -54.81 8.08
C THR A 2 -20.66 -53.32 8.32
N GLU A 3 -20.51 -52.58 7.22
CA GLU A 3 -20.37 -51.11 7.06
C GLU A 3 -19.03 -50.46 7.42
N ALA A 4 -18.64 -49.35 6.80
CA ALA A 4 -18.72 -48.84 5.43
C ALA A 4 -17.99 -47.48 5.48
N ALA A 5 -17.29 -47.17 4.39
CA ALA A 5 -17.05 -45.85 3.81
C ALA A 5 -16.82 -44.63 4.73
N GLY A 6 -15.72 -43.91 4.46
CA GLY A 6 -15.59 -42.54 4.92
C GLY A 6 -14.32 -41.82 4.49
N THR A 7 -13.96 -41.85 3.19
CA THR A 7 -12.93 -40.97 2.63
C THR A 7 -13.34 -39.52 2.83
N SER A 8 -12.79 -38.88 3.86
CA SER A 8 -13.00 -37.46 4.12
C SER A 8 -12.08 -36.63 3.21
N ALA A 9 -12.52 -36.47 1.96
CA ALA A 9 -11.93 -35.48 1.07
C ALA A 9 -12.34 -34.08 1.56
N ARG A 10 -11.43 -33.39 2.25
CA ARG A 10 -11.63 -32.01 2.70
C ARG A 10 -11.79 -31.11 1.47
N VAL A 11 -13.04 -30.75 1.19
CA VAL A 11 -13.43 -29.82 0.13
C VAL A 11 -12.68 -28.49 0.29
N LYS A 12 -11.89 -28.13 -0.73
CA LYS A 12 -11.25 -26.82 -0.89
C LYS A 12 -12.34 -25.76 -1.10
N ARG A 13 -12.84 -25.15 -0.03
CA ARG A 13 -13.62 -23.90 -0.13
C ARG A 13 -12.67 -22.71 -0.19
N ARG A 14 -12.15 -22.41 -1.37
CA ARG A 14 -11.81 -21.02 -1.71
C ARG A 14 -13.00 -20.45 -2.46
N SER A 15 -13.93 -19.86 -1.72
CA SER A 15 -14.90 -18.95 -2.33
C SER A 15 -14.17 -17.64 -2.59
N GLU A 16 -13.59 -17.52 -3.77
CA GLU A 16 -13.28 -16.20 -4.33
C GLU A 16 -14.61 -15.51 -4.55
N HIS A 17 -15.01 -14.69 -3.59
CA HIS A 17 -16.18 -13.83 -3.72
C HIS A 17 -15.79 -12.70 -4.68
N SER A 18 -15.73 -13.02 -5.98
CA SER A 18 -15.51 -12.04 -7.03
C SER A 18 -16.77 -11.19 -7.11
N TYR A 19 -16.75 -10.02 -6.47
CA TYR A 19 -17.80 -9.02 -6.64
C TYR A 19 -17.77 -8.58 -8.11
N ARG A 20 -18.69 -9.12 -8.91
CA ARG A 20 -19.04 -8.56 -10.21
C ARG A 20 -20.36 -7.83 -10.03
N PRO A 21 -20.40 -6.49 -10.11
CA PRO A 21 -21.68 -5.79 -10.11
C PRO A 21 -22.46 -6.29 -11.33
N THR A 22 -23.52 -7.04 -11.06
CA THR A 22 -24.27 -7.82 -12.05
C THR A 22 -25.20 -6.98 -12.92
N SER A 23 -25.27 -5.67 -12.69
CA SER A 23 -26.06 -4.75 -13.51
C SER A 23 -25.33 -3.44 -13.76
N VAL A 24 -25.51 -2.90 -14.96
CA VAL A 24 -25.02 -1.57 -15.36
C VAL A 24 -25.55 -0.48 -14.42
N HIS A 25 -26.77 -0.66 -13.92
CA HIS A 25 -27.39 0.24 -12.94
C HIS A 25 -26.66 0.25 -11.59
N ALA A 26 -26.24 -0.91 -11.08
CA ALA A 26 -25.44 -0.97 -9.86
C ALA A 26 -24.07 -0.29 -10.02
N ALA A 27 -23.47 -0.40 -11.21
CA ALA A 27 -22.20 0.30 -11.49
C ALA A 27 -22.38 1.83 -11.50
N GLU A 28 -23.49 2.34 -12.04
CA GLU A 28 -23.75 3.78 -12.08
C GLU A 28 -24.09 4.36 -10.70
N GLU A 29 -24.89 3.66 -9.90
CA GLU A 29 -25.15 4.00 -8.49
C GLU A 29 -23.85 4.04 -7.68
N LEU A 30 -22.92 3.10 -7.93
CA LEU A 30 -21.61 3.10 -7.29
C LEU A 30 -20.74 4.29 -7.70
N LYS A 31 -20.77 4.73 -8.96
CA LYS A 31 -20.03 5.94 -9.38
C LYS A 31 -20.59 7.20 -8.74
N HIS A 32 -21.90 7.28 -8.56
CA HIS A 32 -22.52 8.39 -7.84
C HIS A 32 -22.15 8.39 -6.35
N ARG A 33 -22.13 7.21 -5.72
CA ARG A 33 -21.77 7.07 -4.31
C ARG A 33 -20.28 7.23 -4.03
N PHE A 34 -19.45 6.80 -4.97
CA PHE A 34 -17.98 6.82 -4.89
C PHE A 34 -17.43 7.51 -6.14
N PRO A 35 -17.47 8.86 -6.19
CA PRO A 35 -16.93 9.58 -7.33
C PRO A 35 -15.45 9.19 -7.56
N PRO A 36 -15.00 9.09 -8.82
CA PRO A 36 -13.60 8.84 -9.13
C PRO A 36 -12.71 9.83 -8.37
N ARG A 37 -11.71 9.30 -7.68
CA ARG A 37 -10.73 10.17 -7.02
C ARG A 37 -10.01 10.99 -8.09
N VAL A 38 -9.86 12.28 -7.86
CA VAL A 38 -9.02 13.13 -8.71
C VAL A 38 -7.62 12.53 -8.69
N VAL A 39 -7.17 12.06 -9.85
CA VAL A 39 -5.78 11.62 -10.01
C VAL A 39 -4.95 12.88 -10.15
N LEU A 40 -4.35 13.30 -9.04
CA LEU A 40 -3.37 14.38 -9.08
C LEU A 40 -2.14 13.88 -9.83
N VAL A 41 -1.65 14.67 -10.79
CA VAL A 41 -0.41 14.40 -11.55
C VAL A 41 0.77 14.13 -10.61
N ARG A 42 0.78 14.78 -9.44
CA ARG A 42 1.71 14.48 -8.35
C ARG A 42 1.01 14.62 -7.02
N TRP A 43 1.34 13.75 -6.08
CA TRP A 43 0.89 13.89 -4.70
C TRP A 43 1.76 14.96 -4.03
N PRO A 44 1.20 16.05 -3.48
CA PRO A 44 2.01 17.12 -2.89
C PRO A 44 2.99 16.62 -1.82
N ALA A 45 2.63 15.55 -1.09
CA ALA A 45 3.48 14.92 -0.10
C ALA A 45 4.72 14.23 -0.68
N THR A 46 4.67 13.75 -1.93
CA THR A 46 5.80 13.12 -2.63
C THR A 46 6.66 14.13 -3.39
N ALA A 47 6.20 15.39 -3.51
CA ALA A 47 6.99 16.50 -4.08
C ALA A 47 7.99 17.12 -3.08
N ALA A 48 8.08 16.59 -1.85
CA ALA A 48 9.01 17.09 -0.85
C ALA A 48 10.46 16.90 -1.32
N SER A 49 11.28 17.95 -1.16
CA SER A 49 12.72 17.84 -1.48
C SER A 49 13.43 16.86 -0.55
N ARG A 50 14.55 16.29 -1.01
CA ARG A 50 15.43 15.41 -0.20
C ARG A 50 15.73 16.02 1.17
N ALA A 51 16.14 17.28 1.20
CA ALA A 51 16.45 18.01 2.44
C ALA A 51 15.22 18.14 3.37
N THR A 52 14.02 18.30 2.80
CA THR A 52 12.78 18.36 3.59
C THR A 52 12.48 17.02 4.24
N VAL A 53 12.69 15.90 3.54
CA VAL A 53 12.49 14.56 4.10
C VAL A 53 13.48 14.29 5.22
N LEU A 54 14.78 14.56 5.01
CA LEU A 54 15.81 14.39 6.05
C LEU A 54 15.52 15.23 7.30
N ARG A 55 15.08 16.49 7.12
CA ARG A 55 14.67 17.33 8.24
C ARG A 55 13.48 16.77 9.02
N ARG A 56 12.50 16.16 8.35
CA ARG A 56 11.34 15.53 9.01
C ARG A 56 11.73 14.34 9.87
N LEU A 57 12.74 13.57 9.47
CA LEU A 57 13.26 12.45 10.26
C LEU A 57 13.95 12.90 11.54
N ALA A 58 14.54 14.10 11.55
CA ALA A 58 15.10 14.70 12.75
C ALA A 58 14.05 15.28 13.71
N MET A 59 12.75 15.23 13.36
CA MET A 59 11.67 15.75 14.19
C MET A 59 10.78 14.61 14.74
N PRO A 60 10.19 14.77 15.93
CA PRO A 60 9.20 13.82 16.45
C PRO A 60 8.02 13.61 15.47
N PRO A 61 7.43 12.40 15.40
CA PRO A 61 7.73 11.20 16.19
C PRO A 61 8.88 10.35 15.62
N LEU A 62 9.52 10.79 14.54
CA LEU A 62 10.55 10.00 13.83
C LEU A 62 11.95 10.20 14.39
N ALA A 63 12.17 11.27 15.15
CA ALA A 63 13.42 11.55 15.82
C ALA A 63 13.83 10.39 16.75
N CYS A 64 15.05 9.88 16.54
CA CYS A 64 15.68 8.91 17.44
C CYS A 64 16.62 9.60 18.42
N GLU A 65 16.49 9.27 19.70
CA GLU A 65 17.37 9.75 20.78
C GLU A 65 18.77 9.11 20.71
N ASP A 66 18.83 7.81 20.38
CA ASP A 66 20.09 7.08 20.26
C ASP A 66 20.88 7.50 19.00
N ALA A 67 22.15 7.86 19.20
CA ALA A 67 23.01 8.37 18.15
C ALA A 67 23.33 7.31 17.08
N HIS A 68 23.53 6.05 17.49
CA HIS A 68 23.81 4.96 16.57
C HIS A 68 22.57 4.63 15.73
N THR A 69 21.38 4.53 16.35
CA THR A 69 20.11 4.36 15.64
C THR A 69 19.85 5.49 14.66
N ARG A 70 20.11 6.75 15.05
CA ARG A 70 19.97 7.91 14.15
C ARG A 70 20.87 7.81 12.93
N GLN A 71 22.13 7.40 13.11
CA GLN A 71 23.08 7.23 12.01
C GLN A 71 22.63 6.13 11.03
N VAL A 72 22.19 4.98 11.55
CA VAL A 72 21.68 3.88 10.71
C VAL A 72 20.41 4.30 9.97
N GLN A 73 19.50 5.03 10.63
CA GLN A 73 18.28 5.56 10.01
C GLN A 73 18.60 6.56 8.89
N ASP A 74 19.53 7.50 9.10
CA ASP A 74 19.93 8.48 8.09
C ASP A 74 20.52 7.80 6.84
N LEU A 75 21.38 6.78 7.05
CA LEU A 75 21.95 5.99 5.96
C LEU A 75 20.85 5.27 5.16
N GLY A 76 19.93 4.58 5.85
CA GLY A 76 18.83 3.85 5.21
C GLY A 76 17.91 4.77 4.42
N VAL A 77 17.56 5.93 4.98
CA VAL A 77 16.72 6.91 4.29
C VAL A 77 17.41 7.45 3.05
N ARG A 78 18.71 7.78 3.13
CA ARG A 78 19.45 8.24 1.96
C ARG A 78 19.42 7.21 0.84
N ALA A 79 19.66 5.93 1.16
CA ALA A 79 19.60 4.85 0.19
C ALA A 79 18.21 4.73 -0.46
N VAL A 80 17.13 4.84 0.31
CA VAL A 80 15.77 4.82 -0.23
C VAL A 80 15.49 6.03 -1.11
N LEU A 81 15.93 7.22 -0.72
CA LEU A 81 15.76 8.44 -1.51
C LEU A 81 16.58 8.40 -2.81
N ASP A 82 17.77 7.81 -2.78
CA ASP A 82 18.58 7.57 -3.98
C ASP A 82 17.86 6.60 -4.92
N TRP A 83 17.37 5.47 -4.40
CA TRP A 83 16.59 4.52 -5.18
C TRP A 83 15.32 5.14 -5.78
N LEU A 84 14.55 5.92 -5.00
CA LEU A 84 13.35 6.59 -5.51
C LEU A 84 13.66 7.63 -6.59
N ALA A 85 14.84 8.27 -6.54
CA ALA A 85 15.25 9.24 -7.57
C ALA A 85 15.50 8.60 -8.94
N GLU A 86 15.69 7.28 -9.00
CA GLU A 86 15.81 6.52 -10.25
C GLU A 86 14.47 6.39 -11.00
N PHE A 87 13.34 6.70 -10.36
CA PHE A 87 11.99 6.59 -10.92
C PHE A 87 11.31 7.97 -10.98
N PRO A 88 11.35 8.68 -12.14
CA PRO A 88 10.88 10.07 -12.24
C PRO A 88 9.36 10.26 -12.03
N GLY A 89 8.58 9.17 -12.07
CA GLY A 89 7.16 9.18 -11.73
C GLY A 89 6.26 9.84 -12.77
N ASP A 90 6.74 9.97 -14.01
CA ASP A 90 6.01 10.59 -15.13
C ASP A 90 5.12 9.58 -15.90
N SER A 91 4.83 8.41 -15.29
CA SER A 91 4.07 7.28 -15.88
C SER A 91 2.70 7.11 -15.27
#